data_AF-A0A926IMP3-F1
#
_entry.id   AF-A0A926IMP3-F1
#
_cell.length_a   1.000
_cell.length_b   1.000
_cell.length_c   1.000
_cell.angle_alpha   90.00
_cell.angle_beta   90.00
_cell.angle_gamma   90.00
#
_symmetry.space_group_name_H-M   'P 1'
#
loop_
_entity.id
_entity.type
_entity.pdbx_description
1 polymer ?
#
loop_
_entity_poly.entity_id
_entity_poly.type
_entity_poly.pdbx_seq_one_letter_code
_entity_poly.pdbx_strand_id
1 'polypeptide(L)'
;MRFSHKVHNKYKDIEEFIRKHAYLMFPLLGTAIYFICNKLLELNIDTEFNSNIINVSAVLAGFLFSSLGIIISLPQNRFIERLKLIGYMEIIYRAMFLGIIFLISTLILGLFNIGYNLKILLFVSGLSETILSSYYLYKVTKLSSKSK
;
A
#
# COMPACT_ATOMS: atom_id res chain seq x y z
N MET A 1 24.85 7.61 -30.77
CA MET A 1 25.01 7.07 -29.39
C MET A 1 24.50 7.97 -28.26
N ARG A 2 24.45 9.32 -28.37
CA ARG A 2 23.97 10.21 -27.27
C ARG A 2 22.45 10.22 -27.00
N PHE A 3 21.62 9.87 -27.99
CA PHE A 3 20.15 9.89 -27.84
C PHE A 3 19.63 8.77 -26.93
N SER A 4 20.23 7.58 -27.02
CA SER A 4 19.86 6.41 -26.19
C SER A 4 20.11 6.66 -24.70
N HIS A 5 21.20 7.36 -24.34
CA HIS A 5 21.50 7.71 -22.94
C HIS A 5 20.51 8.73 -22.34
N LYS A 6 20.05 9.72 -23.12
CA LYS A 6 19.05 10.69 -22.65
C LYS A 6 17.69 10.04 -22.41
N VAL A 7 17.31 9.09 -23.28
CA VAL A 7 16.07 8.32 -23.14
C VAL A 7 16.16 7.38 -21.93
N HIS A 8 17.27 6.64 -21.77
CA HIS A 8 17.49 5.77 -20.61
C HIS A 8 17.50 6.52 -19.28
N ASN A 9 18.12 7.72 -19.22
CA ASN A 9 18.10 8.54 -18.01
C ASN A 9 16.68 9.03 -17.68
N LYS A 10 15.91 9.50 -18.67
CA LYS A 10 14.51 9.91 -18.44
C LYS A 10 13.64 8.76 -17.93
N TYR A 11 13.82 7.54 -18.44
CA TYR A 11 13.10 6.37 -17.93
C TYR A 11 13.43 6.08 -16.46
N LYS A 12 14.72 6.16 -16.07
CA LYS A 12 15.14 6.00 -14.66
C LYS A 12 14.57 7.10 -13.77
N ASP A 13 14.58 8.34 -14.22
CA ASP A 13 14.03 9.47 -13.44
C ASP A 13 12.53 9.30 -13.19
N ILE A 14 11.78 8.84 -14.21
CA ILE A 14 10.36 8.51 -14.10
C ILE A 14 10.14 7.33 -13.15
N GLU A 15 10.95 6.27 -13.26
CA GLU A 15 10.86 5.11 -12.36
C GLU A 15 11.12 5.50 -10.90
N GLU A 16 12.10 6.35 -10.64
CA GLU A 16 12.37 6.86 -9.29
C GLU A 16 11.24 7.75 -8.76
N PHE A 17 10.68 8.61 -9.61
CA PHE A 17 9.54 9.45 -9.24
C PHE A 17 8.31 8.59 -8.87
N ILE A 18 8.00 7.58 -9.69
CA ILE A 18 6.92 6.62 -9.47
C ILE A 18 7.16 5.85 -8.17
N ARG A 19 8.39 5.37 -7.95
CA ARG A 19 8.73 4.62 -6.74
C ARG A 19 8.55 5.47 -5.48
N LYS A 20 8.98 6.73 -5.52
CA LYS A 20 8.90 7.67 -4.39
C LYS A 20 7.47 8.04 -4.02
N HIS A 21 6.56 8.10 -4.99
CA HIS A 21 5.14 8.47 -4.76
C HIS A 21 4.18 7.28 -4.88
N ALA A 22 4.70 6.04 -4.83
CA ALA A 22 3.91 4.83 -5.00
C ALA A 22 2.73 4.75 -4.00
N TYR A 23 2.95 5.18 -2.76
CA TYR A 23 1.95 5.20 -1.68
C TYR A 23 0.80 6.22 -1.89
N LEU A 24 0.92 7.13 -2.87
CA LEU A 24 -0.18 8.02 -3.28
C LEU A 24 -0.86 7.50 -4.55
N MET A 25 -0.08 6.92 -5.46
CA MET A 25 -0.60 6.43 -6.73
C MET A 25 -1.39 5.14 -6.58
N PHE A 26 -0.97 4.22 -5.71
CA PHE A 26 -1.65 2.93 -5.53
C PHE A 26 -3.10 3.06 -5.02
N PRO A 27 -3.40 3.92 -4.03
CA PRO A 27 -4.78 4.16 -3.58
C PRO A 27 -5.63 4.82 -4.67
N LEU A 28 -5.05 5.75 -5.43
CA LEU A 28 -5.73 6.38 -6.58
C LEU A 28 -6.04 5.35 -7.67
N LEU A 29 -5.12 4.43 -7.96
CA LEU A 29 -5.35 3.34 -8.90
C LEU A 29 -6.42 2.38 -8.38
N GLY A 30 -6.37 1.98 -7.12
CA GLY A 30 -7.37 1.11 -6.51
C GLY A 30 -8.78 1.71 -6.57
N THR A 31 -8.90 2.98 -6.20
CA THR A 31 -10.20 3.69 -6.26
C THR A 31 -10.68 3.88 -7.70
N ALA A 32 -9.80 4.17 -8.66
CA ALA A 32 -10.16 4.22 -10.08
C ALA A 32 -10.69 2.88 -10.60
N ILE A 33 -10.03 1.76 -10.26
CA ILE A 33 -10.48 0.41 -10.62
C ILE A 33 -11.86 0.15 -10.02
N TYR A 34 -12.07 0.49 -8.74
CA TYR A 34 -13.37 0.36 -8.10
C TYR A 34 -14.48 1.12 -8.85
N PHE A 35 -14.25 2.39 -9.23
CA PHE A 35 -15.23 3.16 -9.99
C PHE A 35 -15.57 2.54 -11.35
N ILE A 36 -14.56 2.03 -12.05
CA ILE A 36 -14.75 1.34 -13.34
C ILE A 36 -15.57 0.07 -13.14
N CYS A 37 -15.22 -0.77 -12.17
CA CYS A 37 -15.94 -2.00 -11.86
C CYS A 37 -17.39 -1.72 -11.43
N ASN A 38 -17.61 -0.71 -10.59
CA ASN A 38 -18.94 -0.35 -10.13
C ASN A 38 -19.84 0.11 -11.29
N LYS A 39 -19.27 0.85 -12.26
CA LYS A 39 -20.00 1.30 -13.45
C LYS A 39 -20.31 0.16 -14.44
N LEU A 40 -19.44 -0.86 -14.52
CA LEU A 40 -19.58 -1.97 -15.47
C LEU A 40 -20.45 -3.11 -14.94
N LEU A 41 -20.41 -3.37 -13.64
CA LEU A 41 -20.96 -4.58 -13.02
C LEU A 41 -22.11 -4.31 -12.05
N GLU A 42 -22.45 -3.03 -11.80
CA GLU A 42 -23.47 -2.62 -10.83
C GLU A 42 -23.34 -3.40 -9.52
N LEU A 43 -22.18 -3.24 -8.86
CA LEU A 43 -21.84 -4.01 -7.66
C LEU A 43 -22.91 -3.78 -6.59
N ASN A 44 -23.74 -4.80 -6.36
CA ASN A 44 -24.75 -4.77 -5.30
C ASN A 44 -24.07 -5.05 -3.98
N ILE A 45 -24.00 -4.03 -3.15
CA ILE A 45 -23.32 -4.09 -1.88
C ILE A 45 -24.38 -4.27 -0.80
N ASP A 46 -24.58 -5.50 -0.38
CA ASP A 46 -25.56 -5.87 0.64
C ASP A 46 -24.97 -5.82 2.07
N THR A 47 -25.80 -6.15 3.06
CA THR A 47 -25.41 -6.13 4.47
C THR A 47 -24.31 -7.16 4.79
N GLU A 48 -24.30 -8.29 4.08
CA GLU A 48 -23.29 -9.32 4.24
C GLU A 48 -21.93 -8.85 3.72
N PHE A 49 -21.89 -8.26 2.53
CA PHE A 49 -20.69 -7.67 1.97
C PHE A 49 -20.13 -6.55 2.85
N ASN A 50 -21.00 -5.74 3.43
CA ASN A 50 -20.60 -4.72 4.39
C ASN A 50 -19.91 -5.31 5.64
N SER A 51 -20.47 -6.38 6.21
CA SER A 51 -19.84 -7.09 7.34
C SER A 51 -18.47 -7.65 6.93
N ASN A 52 -18.38 -8.22 5.73
CA ASN A 52 -17.13 -8.73 5.17
C ASN A 52 -16.07 -7.65 5.00
N ILE A 53 -16.42 -6.45 4.52
CA ILE A 53 -15.48 -5.31 4.45
C ILE A 53 -14.87 -5.04 5.83
N ILE A 54 -15.71 -4.96 6.87
CA ILE A 54 -15.27 -4.64 8.23
C ILE A 54 -14.33 -5.74 8.75
N ASN A 55 -14.73 -7.01 8.60
CA ASN A 55 -13.93 -8.15 9.06
C ASN A 55 -12.57 -8.21 8.35
N VAL A 56 -12.56 -8.06 7.02
CA VAL A 56 -11.31 -8.05 6.24
C VAL A 56 -10.46 -6.84 6.62
N SER A 57 -11.05 -5.66 6.83
CA SER A 57 -10.32 -4.48 7.30
C SER A 57 -9.59 -4.72 8.61
N ALA A 58 -10.22 -5.40 9.57
CA ALA A 58 -9.60 -5.72 10.86
C ALA A 58 -8.38 -6.64 10.67
N VAL A 59 -8.52 -7.69 9.86
CA VAL A 59 -7.43 -8.63 9.56
C VAL A 59 -6.27 -7.93 8.88
N LEU A 60 -6.53 -7.12 7.84
CA LEU A 60 -5.49 -6.42 7.10
C LEU A 60 -4.79 -5.33 7.94
N ALA A 61 -5.54 -4.62 8.79
CA ALA A 61 -4.95 -3.65 9.72
C ALA A 61 -4.01 -4.36 10.71
N GLY A 62 -4.45 -5.49 11.27
CA GLY A 62 -3.61 -6.33 12.13
C GLY A 62 -2.34 -6.80 11.43
N PHE A 63 -2.46 -7.31 10.20
CA PHE A 63 -1.31 -7.71 9.37
C PHE A 63 -0.31 -6.56 9.16
N LEU A 64 -0.79 -5.35 8.85
CA LEU A 64 0.08 -4.19 8.68
C LEU A 64 0.75 -3.77 9.98
N PHE A 65 0.05 -3.80 11.13
CA PHE A 65 0.65 -3.55 12.43
C PHE A 65 1.75 -4.54 12.78
N SER A 66 1.49 -5.84 12.61
CA SER A 66 2.49 -6.88 12.86
C SER A 66 3.71 -6.71 11.95
N SER A 67 3.48 -6.47 10.67
CA SER A 67 4.54 -6.23 9.70
C SER A 67 5.35 -4.98 10.07
N LEU A 68 4.70 -3.91 10.52
CA LEU A 68 5.38 -2.67 10.94
C LEU A 68 6.29 -2.94 12.14
N GLY A 69 5.80 -3.70 13.12
CA GLY A 69 6.59 -4.15 14.26
C GLY A 69 7.83 -4.95 13.84
N ILE A 70 7.68 -5.88 12.89
CA ILE A 70 8.81 -6.64 12.33
C ILE A 70 9.84 -5.70 11.72
N ILE A 71 9.43 -4.76 10.84
CA ILE A 71 10.35 -3.84 10.20
C ILE A 71 11.09 -2.97 11.23
N ILE A 72 10.41 -2.46 12.25
CA ILE A 72 11.01 -1.63 13.30
C ILE A 72 12.03 -2.44 14.11
N SER A 73 11.76 -3.73 14.34
CA SER A 73 12.66 -4.63 15.06
C SER A 73 13.91 -5.07 14.28
N LEU A 74 13.98 -4.78 12.97
CA LEU A 74 15.14 -5.19 12.16
C LEU A 74 16.43 -4.55 12.68
N PRO A 75 17.52 -5.34 12.83
CA PRO A 75 18.78 -4.82 13.33
C PRO A 75 19.35 -3.78 12.37
N GLN A 76 19.92 -2.71 12.93
CA GLN A 76 20.59 -1.68 12.13
C GLN A 76 21.92 -2.23 11.60
N ASN A 77 21.89 -2.75 10.38
CA ASN A 77 23.07 -3.20 9.66
C ASN A 77 23.27 -2.35 8.39
N ARG A 78 24.44 -2.49 7.75
CA ARG A 78 24.79 -1.75 6.53
C ARG A 78 23.76 -1.89 5.40
N PHE A 79 23.02 -3.01 5.35
CA PHE A 79 21.96 -3.23 4.36
C PHE A 79 20.74 -2.35 4.64
N ILE A 80 20.23 -2.36 5.87
CA ILE A 80 19.10 -1.51 6.29
C ILE A 80 19.45 -0.02 6.20
N GLU A 81 20.67 0.37 6.57
CA GLU A 81 21.14 1.76 6.41
C GLU A 81 21.13 2.20 4.94
N ARG A 82 21.63 1.35 4.03
CA ARG A 82 21.56 1.65 2.58
C ARG A 82 20.12 1.79 2.10
N LEU A 83 19.20 0.91 2.55
CA LEU A 83 17.78 1.01 2.20
C LEU A 83 17.12 2.30 2.74
N LYS A 84 17.56 2.78 3.92
CA LYS A 84 17.11 4.07 4.45
C LYS A 84 17.64 5.24 3.60
N LEU A 85 18.93 5.23 3.23
CA LEU A 85 19.55 6.29 2.43
C LEU A 85 18.90 6.47 1.06
N ILE A 86 18.51 5.38 0.39
CA ILE A 86 17.82 5.45 -0.91
C ILE A 86 16.31 5.75 -0.78
N GLY A 87 15.81 6.03 0.43
CA GLY A 87 14.40 6.33 0.70
C GLY A 87 13.45 5.14 0.62
N TYR A 88 13.96 3.91 0.48
CA TYR A 88 13.14 2.72 0.29
C TYR A 88 12.36 2.36 1.55
N MET A 89 13.00 2.43 2.72
CA MET A 89 12.33 2.18 4.00
C MET A 89 11.23 3.20 4.28
N GLU A 90 11.43 4.45 3.87
CA GLU A 90 10.45 5.52 4.04
C GLU A 90 9.17 5.24 3.26
N ILE A 91 9.28 4.74 2.02
CA ILE A 91 8.13 4.32 1.22
C ILE A 91 7.34 3.22 1.94
N ILE A 92 8.03 2.23 2.51
CA ILE A 92 7.40 1.13 3.23
C ILE A 92 6.66 1.65 4.47
N TYR A 93 7.32 2.46 5.29
CA TYR A 93 6.70 3.02 6.48
C TYR A 93 5.47 3.87 6.14
N ARG A 94 5.56 4.74 5.12
CA ARG A 94 4.43 5.58 4.69
C ARG A 94 3.27 4.74 4.16
N ALA A 95 3.56 3.75 3.31
CA ALA A 95 2.55 2.86 2.76
C ALA A 95 1.79 2.10 3.85
N MET A 96 2.54 1.49 4.78
CA MET A 96 1.95 0.75 5.91
C MET A 96 1.15 1.65 6.82
N PHE A 97 1.66 2.84 7.16
CA PHE A 97 0.98 3.78 8.03
C PHE A 97 -0.32 4.30 7.41
N LEU A 98 -0.31 4.67 6.12
CA LEU A 98 -1.53 5.09 5.42
C LEU A 98 -2.53 3.95 5.28
N GLY A 99 -2.06 2.73 4.96
CA GLY A 99 -2.90 1.54 4.93
C GLY A 99 -3.60 1.29 6.27
N ILE A 100 -2.86 1.39 7.38
CA ILE A 100 -3.41 1.28 8.74
C ILE A 100 -4.47 2.36 8.97
N ILE A 101 -4.19 3.62 8.65
CA ILE A 101 -5.15 4.71 8.83
C ILE A 101 -6.44 4.43 8.07
N PHE A 102 -6.36 4.10 6.77
CA PHE A 102 -7.54 3.86 5.94
C PHE A 102 -8.36 2.67 6.44
N LEU A 103 -7.70 1.57 6.83
CA LEU A 103 -8.39 0.39 7.35
C LEU A 103 -9.02 0.65 8.72
N ILE A 104 -8.35 1.35 9.63
CA ILE A 104 -8.93 1.75 10.92
C ILE A 104 -10.11 2.71 10.71
N SER A 105 -10.00 3.70 9.82
CA SER A 105 -11.12 4.58 9.49
C SER A 105 -12.31 3.80 8.91
N THR A 106 -12.04 2.78 8.09
CA THR A 106 -13.08 1.85 7.58
C THR A 106 -13.78 1.12 8.72
N LEU A 107 -13.03 0.60 9.70
CA LEU A 107 -13.58 -0.06 10.89
C LEU A 107 -14.44 0.90 11.71
N ILE A 108 -13.96 2.11 11.99
CA ILE A 108 -14.69 3.12 12.76
C ILE A 108 -16.01 3.45 12.06
N LEU A 109 -15.99 3.74 10.76
CA LEU A 109 -17.22 3.99 9.99
C LEU A 109 -18.15 2.77 9.96
N GLY A 110 -17.58 1.56 9.88
CA GLY A 110 -18.31 0.30 9.95
C GLY A 110 -19.05 0.11 11.26
N LEU A 111 -18.41 0.41 12.40
CA LEU A 111 -19.01 0.28 13.74
C LEU A 111 -20.25 1.14 13.94
N PHE A 112 -20.25 2.36 13.37
CA PHE A 112 -21.40 3.26 13.45
C PHE A 112 -22.36 3.12 12.26
N ASN A 113 -22.05 2.25 11.29
CA ASN A 113 -22.76 2.10 10.03
C ASN A 113 -22.95 3.44 9.26
N ILE A 114 -21.93 4.31 9.31
CA ILE A 114 -21.96 5.66 8.71
C ILE A 114 -21.25 5.65 7.36
N GLY A 115 -21.76 6.45 6.42
CA GLY A 115 -20.99 6.88 5.25
C GLY A 115 -20.56 5.73 4.34
N TYR A 116 -21.53 4.99 3.82
CA TYR A 116 -21.31 3.75 3.06
C TYR A 116 -20.27 3.86 1.94
N ASN A 117 -20.44 4.86 1.06
CA ASN A 117 -19.55 5.09 -0.07
C ASN A 117 -18.14 5.46 0.39
N LEU A 118 -18.03 6.31 1.43
CA LEU A 118 -16.74 6.71 1.98
C LEU A 118 -15.99 5.52 2.58
N LYS A 119 -16.69 4.66 3.31
CA LYS A 119 -16.13 3.43 3.89
C LYS A 119 -15.56 2.51 2.80
N ILE A 120 -16.25 2.32 1.69
CA ILE A 120 -15.75 1.48 0.58
C ILE A 120 -14.50 2.12 -0.05
N LEU A 121 -14.49 3.43 -0.27
CA LEU A 121 -13.31 4.13 -0.80
C LEU A 121 -12.10 3.99 0.13
N LEU A 122 -12.31 4.12 1.44
CA LEU A 122 -11.26 3.91 2.44
C LEU A 122 -10.80 2.44 2.47
N PHE A 123 -11.72 1.49 2.39
CA PHE A 123 -11.40 0.07 2.31
C PHE A 123 -10.50 -0.24 1.12
N VAL A 124 -10.89 0.19 -0.09
CA VAL A 124 -10.14 -0.04 -1.32
C VAL A 124 -8.77 0.64 -1.27
N SER A 125 -8.70 1.84 -0.71
CA SER A 125 -7.43 2.56 -0.48
C SER A 125 -6.52 1.80 0.47
N GLY A 126 -7.05 1.32 1.59
CA GLY A 126 -6.32 0.51 2.57
C GLY A 126 -5.85 -0.84 2.02
N LEU A 127 -6.70 -1.50 1.22
CA LEU A 127 -6.35 -2.74 0.52
C LEU A 127 -5.18 -2.52 -0.46
N SER A 128 -5.22 -1.41 -1.20
CA SER A 128 -4.16 -1.06 -2.16
C SER A 128 -2.81 -0.86 -1.46
N GLU A 129 -2.80 -0.12 -0.34
CA GLU A 129 -1.59 0.05 0.49
C GLU A 129 -1.11 -1.27 1.12
N THR A 130 -2.03 -2.17 1.45
CA THR A 130 -1.69 -3.49 1.98
C THR A 130 -0.95 -4.34 0.95
N ILE A 131 -1.43 -4.33 -0.30
CA ILE A 131 -0.77 -5.02 -1.42
C ILE A 131 0.61 -4.40 -1.69
N LEU A 132 0.68 -3.06 -1.72
CA LEU A 132 1.93 -2.34 -1.94
C LEU A 132 2.97 -2.68 -0.85
N SER A 133 2.56 -2.61 0.41
CA SER A 133 3.40 -2.92 1.57
C SER A 133 3.91 -4.36 1.52
N SER A 134 3.03 -5.32 1.17
CA SER A 134 3.38 -6.73 1.02
C SER A 134 4.43 -6.96 -0.07
N TYR A 135 4.29 -6.29 -1.23
CA TYR A 135 5.26 -6.35 -2.32
C TYR A 135 6.64 -5.81 -1.89
N TYR A 136 6.67 -4.66 -1.22
CA TYR A 136 7.92 -4.07 -0.76
C TYR A 136 8.60 -4.90 0.32
N LEU A 137 7.83 -5.45 1.28
CA LEU A 137 8.31 -6.38 2.30
C LEU A 137 8.97 -7.61 1.67
N TYR A 138 8.28 -8.26 0.72
CA TYR A 138 8.85 -9.38 -0.03
C TYR A 138 10.19 -9.02 -0.68
N LYS A 139 10.27 -7.83 -1.30
CA LYS A 139 11.49 -7.38 -1.97
C LYS A 139 12.63 -7.11 -0.97
N VAL A 140 12.35 -6.54 0.21
CA VAL A 140 13.36 -6.38 1.28
C VAL A 140 13.89 -7.76 1.71
N THR A 141 12.99 -8.70 1.98
CA THR A 141 13.37 -10.07 2.41
C THR A 141 14.21 -10.78 1.36
N LYS A 142 13.82 -10.72 0.07
CA LYS A 142 14.56 -11.32 -1.05
C LYS A 142 15.93 -10.69 -1.27
N LEU A 143 16.07 -9.38 -1.07
CA LEU A 143 17.36 -8.70 -1.21
C LEU A 143 18.26 -8.97 -0.01
N SER A 144 17.69 -9.05 1.19
CA SER A 144 18.42 -9.41 2.40
C SER A 144 19.01 -10.81 2.31
N SER A 145 18.28 -11.79 1.77
CA SER A 145 18.77 -13.17 1.63
C SER A 145 19.95 -13.30 0.66
N LYS A 146 20.10 -12.36 -0.29
CA LYS A 146 21.23 -12.32 -1.25
C LYS A 146 22.44 -11.54 -0.74
N SER A 147 22.32 -10.88 0.42
CA SER A 147 23.39 -10.08 1.02
C SER A 147 24.21 -10.86 2.07
N LYS A 148 23.88 -12.13 2.31
CA LYS A 148 24.69 -13.06 3.09
C LYS A 148 25.77 -13.67 2.19
#